data_AF-A0A810KUD0-F1
#
_entry.id   AF-A0A810KUD0-F1
#
_cell.length_a   1.000
_cell.length_b   1.000
_cell.length_c   1.000
_cell.angle_alpha   90.00
_cell.angle_beta   90.00
_cell.angle_gamma   90.00
#
_symmetry.space_group_name_H-M   'P 1'
#
loop_
_entity.id
_entity.type
_entity.pdbx_description
1 polymer ?
#
loop_
_entity_poly.entity_id
_entity_poly.type
_entity_poly.pdbx_seq_one_letter_code
_entity_poly.pdbx_strand_id
1 'polypeptide(L)'
;MYGAAYSTPPPPAPGRPVQVMAGALAVFGAAAMTLAETVFEILIFQDFSRLDTSGELATGLQPYLILTIVLNMLVTIGLGLAALLTIRRQQVGRILIWSVGGLCAALRLCCLSGIGMFGAINAAVGSAASDSDTSISQLAPGWEIAGSAIFGILALAAVTVAMIMVGLRPVGAWFRAARPAAPVPPRQPYRPYGY
;
A
#
# COMPACT_ATOMS: atom_id res chain seq x y z
N MET A 1 -7.44 -51.03 -34.85
CA MET A 1 -6.66 -49.77 -34.91
C MET A 1 -7.38 -48.74 -34.07
N TYR A 2 -6.93 -48.48 -32.85
CA TYR A 2 -7.51 -47.41 -32.03
C TYR A 2 -6.91 -46.09 -32.50
N GLY A 3 -7.75 -45.21 -33.06
CA GLY A 3 -7.34 -43.90 -33.52
C GLY A 3 -6.70 -43.10 -32.38
N ALA A 4 -5.53 -42.52 -32.63
CA ALA A 4 -4.91 -41.60 -31.70
C ALA A 4 -5.90 -40.49 -31.37
N ALA A 5 -6.21 -40.32 -30.09
CA ALA A 5 -7.06 -39.22 -29.63
C ALA A 5 -6.40 -37.91 -30.06
N TYR A 6 -7.04 -37.19 -30.99
CA TYR A 6 -6.61 -35.86 -31.39
C TYR A 6 -6.53 -35.00 -30.13
N SER A 7 -5.32 -34.61 -29.73
CA SER A 7 -5.15 -33.62 -28.67
C SER A 7 -5.72 -32.32 -29.21
N THR A 8 -6.92 -31.96 -28.76
CA THR A 8 -7.48 -30.63 -29.00
C THR A 8 -6.44 -29.60 -28.56
N PRO A 9 -6.07 -28.63 -29.43
CA PRO A 9 -5.07 -27.64 -29.08
C PRO A 9 -5.47 -26.94 -27.77
N PRO A 10 -4.51 -26.65 -26.88
CA PRO A 10 -4.81 -26.01 -25.62
C PRO A 10 -5.55 -24.70 -25.88
N PRO A 11 -6.61 -24.39 -25.12
CA PRO A 11 -7.35 -23.15 -25.30
C PRO A 11 -6.39 -21.95 -25.17
N PRO A 12 -6.59 -20.88 -25.95
CA PRO A 12 -5.74 -19.70 -25.90
C PRO A 12 -5.68 -19.16 -24.48
N ALA A 13 -4.48 -18.79 -24.03
CA ALA A 13 -4.27 -18.27 -22.69
C ALA A 13 -5.19 -17.05 -22.47
N PRO A 14 -6.00 -17.02 -21.38
CA PRO A 14 -6.89 -15.90 -21.14
C PRO A 14 -6.12 -14.59 -21.10
N GLY A 15 -6.65 -13.59 -21.83
CA GLY A 15 -6.08 -12.25 -21.88
C GLY A 15 -5.92 -11.64 -20.48
N ARG A 16 -4.93 -10.76 -20.30
CA ARG A 16 -4.70 -10.10 -19.02
C ARG A 16 -5.91 -9.20 -18.68
N PRO A 17 -6.56 -9.38 -17.52
CA PRO A 17 -7.67 -8.52 -17.12
C PRO A 17 -7.17 -7.09 -16.92
N VAL A 18 -7.91 -6.11 -17.45
CA VAL A 18 -7.62 -4.68 -17.27
C VAL A 18 -7.51 -4.33 -15.79
N GLN A 19 -8.30 -4.98 -14.93
CA GLN A 19 -8.31 -4.80 -13.49
C GLN A 19 -6.96 -5.13 -12.83
N VAL A 20 -6.20 -6.09 -13.36
CA VAL A 20 -4.87 -6.43 -12.84
C VAL A 20 -3.87 -5.30 -13.12
N MET A 21 -3.98 -4.69 -14.30
CA MET A 21 -3.10 -3.57 -14.68
C MET A 21 -3.48 -2.30 -13.92
N ALA A 22 -4.78 -1.98 -13.84
CA ALA A 22 -5.28 -0.86 -13.04
C ALA A 22 -4.92 -1.00 -11.56
N GLY A 23 -5.09 -2.19 -10.98
CA GLY A 23 -4.69 -2.48 -9.61
C GLY A 23 -3.18 -2.29 -9.39
N ALA A 24 -2.34 -2.83 -10.28
CA ALA A 24 -0.89 -2.66 -10.18
C ALA A 24 -0.46 -1.18 -10.29
N LEU A 25 -1.07 -0.41 -11.21
CA LEU A 25 -0.81 1.02 -11.34
C LEU A 25 -1.26 1.80 -10.10
N ALA A 26 -2.40 1.45 -9.50
CA ALA A 26 -2.87 2.05 -8.26
C ALA A 26 -1.89 1.77 -7.10
N VAL A 27 -1.34 0.56 -6.99
CA VAL A 27 -0.30 0.24 -5.99
C VAL A 27 0.98 1.06 -6.25
N PHE A 28 1.41 1.21 -7.50
CA PHE A 28 2.55 2.08 -7.83
C PHE A 28 2.30 3.54 -7.46
N GLY A 29 1.08 4.03 -7.74
CA GLY A 29 0.66 5.37 -7.32
C GLY A 29 0.75 5.53 -5.80
N ALA A 30 0.19 4.57 -5.05
CA ALA A 30 0.28 4.57 -3.59
C ALA A 30 1.74 4.54 -3.07
N ALA A 31 2.59 3.72 -3.67
CA ALA A 31 4.01 3.65 -3.32
C ALA A 31 4.72 4.98 -3.61
N ALA A 32 4.45 5.62 -4.75
CA ALA A 32 5.02 6.92 -5.10
C ALA A 32 4.57 8.02 -4.14
N MET A 33 3.29 8.04 -3.75
CA MET A 33 2.78 9.01 -2.77
C MET A 33 3.36 8.77 -1.37
N THR A 34 3.57 7.50 -0.99
CA THR A 34 4.24 7.16 0.28
C THR A 34 5.71 7.54 0.27
N LEU A 35 6.39 7.37 -0.86
CA LEU A 35 7.77 7.84 -1.02
C LEU A 35 7.85 9.37 -0.92
N ALA A 36 6.93 10.09 -1.56
CA ALA A 36 6.88 11.54 -1.51
C ALA A 36 6.70 12.05 -0.06
N GLU A 37 5.76 11.46 0.68
CA GLU A 37 5.56 11.76 2.11
C GLU A 37 6.81 11.44 2.94
N THR A 38 7.47 10.30 2.69
CA THR A 38 8.73 9.96 3.36
C THR A 38 9.81 11.03 3.12
N VAL A 39 9.88 11.57 1.90
CA VAL A 39 10.83 12.65 1.57
C VAL A 39 10.49 13.91 2.38
N PHE A 40 9.22 14.28 2.51
CA PHE A 40 8.81 15.40 3.36
C PHE A 40 9.18 15.17 4.83
N GLU A 41 8.93 13.98 5.38
CA GLU A 41 9.32 13.64 6.76
C GLU A 41 10.84 13.75 6.98
N ILE A 42 11.66 13.35 5.99
CA ILE A 42 13.12 13.50 6.05
C ILE A 42 13.53 14.96 6.04
N LEU A 43 12.92 15.80 5.20
CA LEU A 43 13.20 17.24 5.16
C LEU A 43 12.88 17.90 6.51
N ILE A 44 11.72 17.57 7.08
CA ILE A 44 11.30 18.02 8.41
C ILE A 44 12.33 17.58 9.47
N PHE A 45 12.74 16.31 9.44
CA PHE A 45 13.73 15.78 10.36
C PHE A 45 15.08 16.53 10.27
N GLN A 46 15.51 16.90 9.06
CA GLN A 46 16.73 17.68 8.86
C GLN A 46 16.61 19.09 9.41
N ASP A 47 15.47 19.75 9.23
CA ASP A 47 15.25 21.10 9.76
C ASP A 47 15.14 21.10 11.29
N PHE A 48 14.46 20.11 11.88
CA PHE A 48 14.46 19.90 13.34
C PHE A 48 15.86 19.61 13.89
N SER A 49 16.70 18.89 13.16
CA SER A 49 18.07 18.59 13.59
C SER A 49 19.01 19.81 13.50
N ARG A 50 18.67 20.81 12.69
CA ARG A 50 19.43 22.06 12.52
C ARG A 50 19.02 23.14 13.52
N LEU A 51 17.73 23.19 13.86
CA LEU A 51 17.23 24.00 14.96
C LEU A 51 17.78 23.36 16.23
N ASP A 52 18.75 24.00 16.88
CA ASP A 52 19.46 23.55 18.09
C ASP A 52 18.50 23.50 19.31
N THR A 53 17.48 22.66 19.16
CA THR A 53 16.29 22.59 20.01
C THR A 53 16.65 21.70 21.17
N SER A 54 17.48 22.21 22.09
CA SER A 54 17.86 21.54 23.33
C SER A 54 16.71 21.34 24.34
N GLY A 55 15.47 21.66 23.95
CA GLY A 55 14.27 21.51 24.78
C GLY A 55 13.73 20.08 24.80
N GLU A 56 13.05 19.71 25.89
CA GLU A 56 12.40 18.40 26.10
C GLU A 56 11.51 17.95 24.94
N LEU A 57 10.93 18.90 24.18
CA LEU A 57 10.09 18.61 23.02
C LEU A 57 10.85 17.89 21.90
N ALA A 58 12.11 18.27 21.65
CA ALA A 58 12.92 17.65 20.60
C ALA A 58 13.27 16.20 20.95
N THR A 59 13.64 15.95 22.21
CA THR A 59 13.96 14.62 22.72
C THR A 59 12.77 13.66 22.62
N GLY A 60 11.54 14.16 22.79
CA GLY A 60 10.33 13.36 22.68
C GLY A 60 9.89 13.07 21.24
N LEU A 61 10.02 14.05 20.34
CA LEU A 61 9.47 13.96 18.98
C LEU A 61 10.41 13.22 18.00
N GLN A 62 11.72 13.33 18.20
CA GLN A 62 12.73 12.73 17.32
C GLN A 62 12.58 11.21 17.11
N PRO A 63 12.39 10.35 18.14
CA PRO A 63 12.20 8.92 17.92
C PRO A 63 10.91 8.60 17.14
N TYR A 64 9.88 9.43 17.28
CA TYR A 64 8.62 9.25 16.55
C TYR A 64 8.78 9.56 15.05
N LEU A 65 9.52 10.62 14.71
CA LEU A 65 9.86 10.94 13.31
C LEU A 65 10.71 9.83 12.68
N ILE A 66 11.71 9.31 13.40
CA ILE A 66 12.54 8.20 12.90
C ILE A 66 11.67 6.96 12.64
N LEU A 67 10.77 6.62 13.57
CA LEU A 67 9.88 5.47 13.44
C LEU A 67 8.95 5.60 12.23
N THR A 68 8.33 6.77 12.04
CA THR A 68 7.41 7.04 10.92
C THR A 68 8.14 6.95 9.57
N ILE A 69 9.34 7.56 9.45
CA ILE A 69 10.19 7.46 8.26
C ILE A 69 10.51 6.00 7.92
N VAL A 70 10.93 5.22 8.92
CA VAL A 70 11.28 3.80 8.72
C VAL A 70 10.06 2.98 8.29
N LEU A 71 8.91 3.20 8.92
CA LEU A 71 7.66 2.51 8.56
C LEU A 71 7.20 2.88 7.15
N ASN A 72 7.26 4.16 6.77
CA ASN A 72 6.90 4.63 5.43
C ASN A 72 7.85 4.08 4.36
N MET A 73 9.15 3.98 4.65
CA MET A 73 10.10 3.30 3.76
C MET A 73 9.76 1.82 3.58
N LEU A 74 9.50 1.10 4.67
CA LEU A 74 9.12 -0.32 4.61
C LEU A 74 7.84 -0.54 3.81
N VAL A 75 6.83 0.31 4.02
CA VAL A 75 5.57 0.27 3.27
C VAL A 75 5.80 0.59 1.80
N THR A 76 6.62 1.60 1.48
CA THR A 76 6.95 1.98 0.10
C THR A 76 7.60 0.82 -0.64
N ILE A 77 8.62 0.19 -0.04
CA ILE A 77 9.30 -0.97 -0.61
C ILE A 77 8.33 -2.14 -0.76
N GLY A 78 7.53 -2.41 0.28
CA GLY A 78 6.54 -3.49 0.27
C GLY A 78 5.48 -3.33 -0.83
N LEU A 79 4.93 -2.12 -1.00
CA LEU A 79 3.98 -1.81 -2.07
C LEU A 79 4.64 -1.89 -3.46
N GLY A 80 5.87 -1.38 -3.60
CA GLY A 80 6.64 -1.51 -4.86
C GLY A 80 6.85 -2.96 -5.26
N LEU A 81 7.28 -3.81 -4.33
CA LEU A 81 7.41 -5.26 -4.55
C LEU A 81 6.06 -5.90 -4.86
N ALA A 82 5.01 -5.54 -4.13
CA ALA A 82 3.66 -6.06 -4.36
C ALA A 82 3.16 -5.75 -5.79
N ALA A 83 3.41 -4.53 -6.28
CA ALA A 83 3.07 -4.12 -7.64
C ALA A 83 3.86 -4.93 -8.69
N LEU A 84 5.17 -5.06 -8.52
CA LEU A 84 6.04 -5.83 -9.42
C LEU A 84 5.64 -7.32 -9.48
N LEU A 85 5.38 -7.94 -8.33
CA LEU A 85 4.97 -9.34 -8.25
C LEU A 85 3.57 -9.57 -8.84
N THR A 86 2.68 -8.58 -8.71
CA THR A 86 1.35 -8.59 -9.34
C THR A 86 1.44 -8.55 -10.86
N ILE A 87 2.36 -7.75 -11.43
CA ILE A 87 2.62 -7.73 -12.88
C ILE A 87 3.20 -9.08 -13.35
N ARG A 88 4.05 -9.71 -12.54
CA ARG A 88 4.66 -11.03 -12.81
C ARG A 88 3.72 -12.23 -12.63
N ARG A 89 2.43 -12.01 -12.36
CA ARG A 89 1.41 -13.05 -12.13
C ARG A 89 1.65 -13.92 -10.89
N GLN A 90 2.45 -13.47 -9.92
CA GLN A 90 2.72 -14.23 -8.71
C GLN A 90 1.62 -14.05 -7.67
N GLN A 91 1.15 -15.14 -7.04
CA GLN A 91 0.13 -15.08 -5.98
C GLN A 91 0.59 -14.29 -4.77
N VAL A 92 1.90 -14.32 -4.50
CA VAL A 92 2.54 -13.57 -3.41
C VAL A 92 2.24 -12.08 -3.51
N GLY A 93 2.16 -11.53 -4.73
CA GLY A 93 1.79 -10.13 -4.95
C GLY A 93 0.44 -9.77 -4.34
N ARG A 94 -0.55 -10.66 -4.42
CA ARG A 94 -1.88 -10.41 -3.82
C ARG A 94 -1.81 -10.38 -2.30
N ILE A 95 -1.08 -11.31 -1.70
CA ILE A 95 -0.91 -11.39 -0.24
C ILE A 95 -0.25 -10.10 0.25
N LEU A 96 0.80 -9.64 -0.44
CA LEU A 96 1.47 -8.39 -0.11
C LEU A 96 0.58 -7.16 -0.27
N ILE A 97 -0.27 -7.10 -1.31
CA ILE A 97 -1.24 -5.99 -1.44
C ILE A 97 -2.21 -5.95 -0.26
N TRP A 98 -2.68 -7.10 0.22
CA TRP A 98 -3.58 -7.14 1.38
C TRP A 98 -2.86 -6.81 2.69
N SER A 99 -1.67 -7.38 2.93
CA SER A 99 -0.93 -7.15 4.17
C SER A 99 -0.30 -5.76 4.23
N VAL A 100 0.51 -5.41 3.24
CA VAL A 100 1.20 -4.11 3.17
C VAL A 100 0.21 -2.99 2.88
N GLY A 101 -0.78 -3.21 2.03
CA GLY A 101 -1.85 -2.24 1.80
C GLY A 101 -2.70 -2.02 3.05
N GLY A 102 -3.05 -3.08 3.79
CA GLY A 102 -3.74 -2.95 5.07
C GLY A 102 -2.92 -2.17 6.11
N LEU A 103 -1.61 -2.45 6.21
CA LEU A 103 -0.70 -1.71 7.07
C LEU A 103 -0.60 -0.24 6.65
N CYS A 104 -0.46 0.04 5.35
CA CYS A 104 -0.45 1.40 4.81
C CYS A 104 -1.73 2.14 5.18
N ALA A 105 -2.90 1.53 4.96
CA ALA A 105 -4.18 2.12 5.30
C ALA A 105 -4.30 2.42 6.80
N ALA A 106 -3.88 1.49 7.67
CA ALA A 106 -3.88 1.69 9.12
C ALA A 106 -2.96 2.86 9.54
N LEU A 107 -1.75 2.93 8.98
CA LEU A 107 -0.82 4.03 9.24
C LEU A 107 -1.41 5.37 8.79
N ARG A 108 -1.98 5.46 7.57
CA ARG A 108 -2.58 6.70 7.09
C ARG A 108 -3.78 7.14 7.92
N LEU A 109 -4.64 6.20 8.32
CA LEU A 109 -5.78 6.53 9.18
C LEU A 109 -5.33 7.06 10.55
N CYS A 110 -4.26 6.48 11.11
CA CYS A 110 -3.64 6.95 12.35
C CYS A 110 -3.02 8.35 12.19
N CYS A 111 -2.29 8.61 11.11
CA CYS A 111 -1.68 9.91 10.87
C CYS A 111 -2.72 11.00 10.58
N LEU A 112 -3.75 10.69 9.79
CA LEU A 112 -4.83 11.63 9.47
C LEU A 112 -5.69 11.97 10.70
N SER A 113 -5.91 11.03 11.62
CA SER A 113 -6.60 11.31 12.88
C SER A 113 -5.77 12.23 13.78
N GLY A 114 -4.45 12.04 13.80
CA GLY A 114 -3.50 12.95 14.47
C GLY A 114 -3.58 14.36 13.92
N ILE A 115 -3.49 14.53 12.58
CA ILE A 115 -3.61 15.85 11.92
C ILE A 115 -4.96 16.51 12.26
N GLY A 116 -6.06 15.76 12.23
CA GLY A 116 -7.39 16.28 12.58
C GLY A 116 -7.45 16.75 14.04
N MET A 117 -6.87 15.99 14.97
CA MET A 117 -6.82 16.34 16.39
C MET A 117 -5.96 17.59 16.63
N PHE A 118 -4.77 17.67 16.01
CA PHE A 118 -3.91 18.85 16.09
C PHE A 118 -4.59 20.10 15.51
N GLY A 119 -5.29 19.97 14.38
CA GLY A 119 -6.06 21.05 13.79
C GLY A 119 -7.17 21.56 14.72
N ALA A 120 -7.91 20.66 15.37
CA ALA A 120 -8.97 21.01 16.32
C ALA A 120 -8.43 21.72 17.57
N ILE A 121 -7.32 21.24 18.13
CA ILE A 121 -6.66 21.88 19.27
C ILE A 121 -6.16 23.27 18.88
N ASN A 122 -5.54 23.41 17.72
CA ASN A 122 -5.04 24.71 17.25
C ASN A 122 -6.17 25.71 17.02
N ALA A 123 -7.32 25.27 16.50
CA ALA A 123 -8.51 26.11 16.35
C ALA A 123 -9.08 26.56 17.71
N ALA A 124 -9.12 25.66 18.70
CA ALA A 124 -9.57 25.98 20.06
C ALA A 124 -8.63 26.97 20.76
N VAL A 125 -7.31 26.75 20.68
CA VAL A 125 -6.30 27.65 21.26
C VAL A 125 -6.30 29.00 20.55
N GLY A 126 -6.37 29.03 19.21
CA GLY A 126 -6.43 30.27 18.44
C GLY A 126 -7.68 31.11 18.70
N SER A 127 -8.81 30.49 19.05
CA SER A 127 -10.02 31.20 19.48
C SER A 127 -9.92 31.77 20.90
N ALA A 128 -9.02 31.24 21.73
CA ALA A 128 -8.81 31.65 23.12
C ALA A 128 -7.61 32.60 23.31
N ALA A 129 -6.66 32.60 22.38
CA ALA A 129 -5.43 33.38 22.42
C ALA A 129 -5.52 34.58 21.46
N SER A 130 -6.08 35.69 21.91
CA SER A 130 -6.04 36.96 21.17
C SER A 130 -4.71 37.72 21.31
N ASP A 131 -3.80 37.32 22.21
CA ASP A 131 -2.60 38.12 22.55
C ASP A 131 -1.29 37.33 22.84
N SER A 132 -1.24 36.00 22.68
CA SER A 132 -0.01 35.23 22.95
C SER A 132 0.64 34.73 21.66
N ASP A 133 1.77 35.35 21.29
CA ASP A 133 2.64 35.06 20.13
C ASP A 133 3.21 33.63 20.07
N THR A 134 2.92 32.76 21.05
CA THR A 134 3.32 31.35 21.03
C THR A 134 2.36 30.52 20.18
N SER A 135 2.34 30.80 18.89
CA SER A 135 1.56 30.04 17.92
C SER A 135 2.33 28.78 17.50
N ILE A 136 1.67 27.62 17.62
CA ILE A 136 2.17 26.30 17.19
C ILE A 136 2.58 26.32 15.69
N SER A 137 2.12 27.30 14.92
CA SER A 137 2.57 27.60 13.55
C SER A 137 4.06 27.86 13.38
N GLN A 138 4.84 28.07 14.45
CA GLN A 138 6.30 28.14 14.35
C GLN A 138 6.97 26.77 14.22
N LEU A 139 6.32 25.66 14.59
CA LEU A 139 6.95 24.34 14.59
C LEU A 139 6.83 23.58 13.26
N ALA A 140 5.82 23.88 12.44
CA ALA A 140 5.68 23.29 11.11
C ALA A 140 4.97 24.29 10.18
N PRO A 141 5.56 24.62 9.02
CA PRO A 141 4.89 25.40 8.00
C PRO A 141 3.53 24.79 7.60
N GLY A 142 2.46 25.58 7.56
CA GLY A 142 1.11 25.06 7.27
C GLY A 142 0.96 24.35 5.92
N TRP A 143 1.85 24.64 4.96
CA TRP A 143 1.89 23.94 3.67
C TRP A 143 2.34 22.47 3.79
N GLU A 144 3.15 22.13 4.80
CA GLU A 144 3.61 20.76 5.05
C GLU A 144 2.47 19.89 5.57
N ILE A 145 1.70 20.41 6.54
CA ILE A 145 0.54 19.71 7.10
C ILE A 145 -0.50 19.46 6.00
N ALA A 146 -0.80 20.49 5.20
CA ALA A 146 -1.72 20.37 4.08
C ALA A 146 -1.20 19.39 3.01
N GLY A 147 0.09 19.45 2.68
CA GLY A 147 0.74 18.55 1.73
C GLY A 147 0.68 17.09 2.19
N SER A 148 1.12 16.82 3.42
CA SER A 148 1.07 15.49 4.04
C SER A 148 -0.36 14.96 4.10
N ALA A 149 -1.35 15.78 4.45
CA ALA A 149 -2.76 15.36 4.43
C ALA A 149 -3.24 14.97 3.01
N ILE A 150 -2.90 15.76 1.99
CA ILE A 150 -3.28 15.48 0.60
C ILE A 150 -2.62 14.18 0.12
N PHE A 151 -1.31 14.01 0.33
CA PHE A 151 -0.59 12.78 -0.02
C PHE A 151 -1.12 11.58 0.78
N GLY A 152 -1.46 11.79 2.06
CA GLY A 152 -2.19 10.89 2.95
C GLY A 152 -3.44 10.32 2.33
N ILE A 153 -4.34 11.22 1.93
CA ILE A 153 -5.65 10.88 1.38
C ILE A 153 -5.49 10.20 0.01
N LEU A 154 -4.62 10.72 -0.85
CA LEU A 154 -4.38 10.14 -2.18
C LEU A 154 -3.75 8.74 -2.10
N ALA A 155 -2.78 8.54 -1.21
CA ALA A 155 -2.19 7.23 -0.96
C ALA A 155 -3.23 6.25 -0.43
N LEU A 156 -4.04 6.66 0.56
CA LEU A 156 -5.11 5.84 1.13
C LEU A 156 -6.15 5.45 0.09
N ALA A 157 -6.60 6.40 -0.74
CA ALA A 157 -7.52 6.13 -1.85
C ALA A 157 -6.90 5.16 -2.87
N ALA A 158 -5.64 5.38 -3.28
CA ALA A 158 -4.96 4.53 -4.22
C ALA A 158 -4.78 3.09 -3.71
N VAL A 159 -4.38 2.91 -2.45
CA VAL A 159 -4.28 1.58 -1.82
C VAL A 159 -5.65 0.90 -1.73
N THR A 160 -6.68 1.63 -1.33
CA THR A 160 -8.04 1.09 -1.20
C THR A 160 -8.57 0.60 -2.55
N VAL A 161 -8.41 1.41 -3.59
CA VAL A 161 -8.78 1.03 -4.97
C VAL A 161 -7.98 -0.18 -5.42
N ALA A 162 -6.68 -0.24 -5.15
CA ALA A 162 -5.85 -1.40 -5.49
C ALA A 162 -6.33 -2.68 -4.79
N MET A 163 -6.64 -2.62 -3.49
CA MET A 163 -7.14 -3.76 -2.72
C MET A 163 -8.49 -4.25 -3.26
N ILE A 164 -9.41 -3.32 -3.57
CA ILE A 164 -10.70 -3.66 -4.18
C ILE A 164 -10.48 -4.34 -5.53
N MET A 165 -9.67 -3.77 -6.41
CA MET A 165 -9.40 -4.32 -7.75
C MET A 165 -8.79 -5.72 -7.69
N VAL A 166 -7.86 -5.97 -6.76
CA VAL A 166 -7.23 -7.29 -6.57
C VAL A 166 -8.16 -8.31 -5.89
N GLY A 167 -9.16 -7.82 -5.15
CA GLY A 167 -10.23 -8.62 -4.56
C GLY A 167 -11.25 -9.13 -5.58
N LEU A 168 -11.35 -8.55 -6.78
CA LEU A 168 -12.37 -8.90 -7.75
C LEU A 168 -12.24 -10.36 -8.25
N ARG A 169 -13.39 -11.03 -8.44
CA ARG A 169 -13.49 -12.40 -8.95
C ARG A 169 -12.72 -12.65 -10.26
N PRO A 170 -12.77 -11.78 -11.29
CA PRO A 170 -12.03 -11.98 -12.54
C PRO A 170 -10.52 -12.03 -12.33
N VAL A 171 -10.00 -11.22 -11.40
CA VAL A 171 -8.58 -11.22 -11.04
C VAL A 171 -8.20 -12.54 -10.38
N GLY A 172 -9.01 -13.02 -9.43
CA GLY A 172 -8.80 -14.33 -8.80
C GLY A 172 -8.82 -15.51 -9.80
N ALA A 173 -9.69 -15.47 -10.81
CA ALA A 173 -9.74 -16.47 -11.86
C ALA A 173 -8.46 -16.46 -12.73
N TRP A 174 -8.00 -15.28 -13.14
CA TRP A 174 -6.77 -15.13 -13.93
C TRP A 174 -5.53 -15.66 -13.19
N PHE A 175 -5.43 -15.36 -11.90
CA PHE A 175 -4.36 -15.87 -11.05
C PHE A 175 -4.41 -17.40 -10.89
N ARG A 176 -5.59 -18.01 -10.81
CA ARG A 176 -5.73 -19.48 -10.75
C ARG A 176 -5.37 -20.15 -12.08
N ALA A 177 -5.72 -19.53 -13.21
CA ALA A 177 -5.40 -20.04 -14.54
C ALA A 177 -3.90 -20.04 -14.86
N ALA A 178 -3.09 -19.26 -14.12
CA ALA A 178 -1.63 -19.26 -14.26
C ALA A 178 -0.94 -20.42 -13.53
N ARG A 179 -1.67 -21.27 -12.78
CA ARG A 179 -1.08 -22.47 -12.17
C ARG A 179 -0.89 -23.57 -13.23
N PRO A 180 0.27 -24.25 -13.27
CA PRO A 180 0.42 -25.43 -14.12
C PRO A 180 -0.71 -26.41 -13.83
N ALA A 181 -1.36 -26.92 -14.87
CA ALA A 181 -2.31 -28.02 -14.69
C ALA A 181 -1.58 -29.16 -13.98
N ALA A 182 -2.18 -29.69 -12.91
CA ALA A 182 -1.63 -30.86 -12.25
C ALA A 182 -1.44 -31.98 -13.29
N PRO A 183 -0.36 -32.79 -13.21
CA PRO A 183 -0.20 -33.94 -14.08
C PRO A 183 -1.48 -34.77 -14.04
N VAL A 184 -2.05 -35.07 -15.21
CA VAL A 184 -3.21 -35.97 -15.29
C VAL A 184 -2.77 -37.29 -14.65
N PRO A 185 -3.46 -37.79 -13.61
CA PRO A 185 -3.07 -39.04 -12.99
C PRO A 185 -3.09 -40.14 -14.07
N PRO A 186 -2.11 -41.06 -14.07
CA PRO A 186 -2.11 -42.17 -15.03
C PRO A 186 -3.45 -42.89 -14.93
N ARG A 187 -4.13 -43.08 -16.07
CA ARG A 187 -5.40 -43.81 -16.14
C ARG A 187 -5.19 -45.14 -15.44
N GLN A 188 -5.82 -45.33 -14.27
CA GLN A 188 -5.78 -46.63 -13.62
C GLN A 188 -6.45 -47.64 -14.57
N PRO A 189 -5.79 -48.77 -14.88
CA PRO A 189 -6.43 -49.80 -15.67
C PRO A 189 -7.72 -50.23 -14.97
N TYR A 190 -8.81 -50.23 -15.74
CA TYR A 190 -10.14 -50.65 -15.28
C TYR A 190 -10.03 -52.03 -14.64
N ARG A 191 -10.22 -52.13 -13.32
CA ARG A 191 -10.42 -53.42 -12.65
C ARG A 191 -11.90 -53.76 -12.79
N PRO A 192 -12.29 -54.74 -13.62
CA PRO A 192 -13.65 -55.24 -13.57
C PRO A 192 -13.89 -55.82 -12.18
N TYR A 193 -14.97 -55.39 -11.53
CA TYR A 193 -15.45 -56.01 -10.31
C TYR A 193 -15.86 -57.45 -10.66
N GLY A 194 -15.09 -58.42 -10.16
CA GLY A 194 -15.48 -59.82 -10.19
C GLY A 194 -16.61 -60.04 -9.19
N TYR A 195 -17.78 -60.43 -9.70
CA TYR A 195 -18.83 -61.10 -8.93
C TYR A 195 -18.51 -62.60 -8.87
#